data_AF-A0A2W7I882-F1
#
_entry.id   AF-A0A2W7I882-F1
#
_cell.length_a   1.000
_cell.length_b   1.000
_cell.length_c   1.000
_cell.angle_alpha   90.00
_cell.angle_beta   90.00
_cell.angle_gamma   90.00
#
_symmetry.space_group_name_H-M   'P 1'
#
loop_
_entity.id
_entity.type
_entity.pdbx_description
1 polymer ?
#
loop_
_entity_poly.entity_id
_entity_poly.type
_entity_poly.pdbx_seq_one_letter_code
_entity_poly.pdbx_strand_id
1 'polypeptide(L)'
;MTYLAVAFTAKTGIGVRVIPSLGSSGGIRAAADGLVDIALSGRPLSAAETARGLRMAGAIRTPYVFATSHPAPPSMTPEAIVAAFQSPRMNWPDGSRIKVVLRPRAESDNQVMIALLPGMDAALDAARRRPELPTAATDQDNADMALDLGGSLIGATLTQMLMEHRDLRLIPINGVTPTAEALRSGAYPFAKDLHLVHFQVPSEPAVAFMRFMRSPEAIGLLNEAGCLPGAN
;
A
#
# COMPACT_ATOMS: atom_id res chain seq x y z
N MET A 1 8.55 7.78 -2.30
CA MET A 1 10.03 7.82 -2.16
C MET A 1 10.67 8.86 -3.05
N THR A 2 10.30 8.98 -4.33
CA THR A 2 10.88 9.96 -5.27
C THR A 2 10.89 11.40 -4.75
N TYR A 3 9.75 11.89 -4.21
CA TYR A 3 9.67 13.24 -3.64
C TYR A 3 10.64 13.46 -2.46
N LEU A 4 10.76 12.48 -1.57
CA LEU A 4 11.69 12.52 -0.44
C LEU A 4 13.16 12.50 -0.91
N ALA A 5 13.46 11.69 -1.93
CA ALA A 5 14.79 11.64 -2.53
C ALA A 5 15.20 12.99 -3.13
N VAL A 6 14.31 13.63 -3.91
CA VAL A 6 14.55 14.95 -4.50
C VAL A 6 14.82 16.01 -3.43
N ALA A 7 13.97 16.09 -2.40
CA ALA A 7 14.14 17.07 -1.32
C ALA A 7 15.44 16.83 -0.53
N PHE A 8 15.76 15.57 -0.22
CA PHE A 8 17.00 15.22 0.45
C PHE A 8 18.25 15.59 -0.36
N THR A 9 18.26 15.29 -1.66
CA THR A 9 19.37 15.63 -2.55
C THR A 9 19.53 17.14 -2.67
N ALA A 10 18.44 17.90 -2.80
CA ALA A 10 18.49 19.36 -2.84
C ALA A 10 19.09 19.96 -1.55
N LYS A 11 18.81 19.35 -0.40
CA LYS A 11 19.28 19.82 0.91
C LYS A 11 20.73 19.46 1.23
N THR A 12 21.19 18.30 0.76
CA THR A 12 22.45 17.70 1.24
C THR A 12 23.51 17.54 0.15
N GLY A 13 23.12 17.61 -1.13
CA GLY A 13 23.98 17.24 -2.26
C GLY A 13 24.18 15.72 -2.42
N ILE A 14 23.65 14.90 -1.52
CA ILE A 14 23.75 13.44 -1.60
C ILE A 14 22.69 12.92 -2.58
N GLY A 15 23.13 12.28 -3.67
CA GLY A 15 22.24 11.69 -4.66
C GLY A 15 21.54 10.45 -4.14
N VAL A 16 20.22 10.36 -4.33
CA VAL A 16 19.41 9.17 -4.01
C VAL A 16 18.76 8.63 -5.27
N ARG A 17 19.05 7.37 -5.60
CA ARG A 17 18.43 6.67 -6.73
C ARG A 17 17.28 5.80 -6.24
N VAL A 18 16.06 6.16 -6.62
CA VAL A 18 14.87 5.33 -6.39
C VAL A 18 14.73 4.36 -7.56
N ILE A 19 14.79 3.06 -7.27
CA ILE A 19 14.59 2.02 -8.27
C ILE A 19 13.10 1.64 -8.37
N PRO A 20 12.64 1.13 -9.54
CA PRO A 20 11.32 0.53 -9.65
C PRO A 20 11.08 -0.55 -8.60
N SER A 21 9.84 -0.68 -8.14
CA SER A 21 9.47 -1.63 -7.09
C SER A 21 9.72 -3.07 -7.53
N LEU A 22 10.37 -3.85 -6.66
CA LEU A 22 10.52 -5.31 -6.79
C LEU A 22 9.48 -6.06 -5.93
N GLY A 23 8.51 -5.34 -5.36
CA GLY A 23 7.66 -5.82 -4.28
C GLY A 23 8.42 -6.00 -2.96
N SER A 24 7.68 -6.24 -1.87
CA SER A 24 8.23 -6.32 -0.51
C SER A 24 9.35 -7.37 -0.38
N SER A 25 9.09 -8.61 -0.82
CA SER A 25 10.07 -9.70 -0.71
C SER A 25 11.29 -9.50 -1.63
N GLY A 26 11.08 -8.96 -2.84
CA GLY A 26 12.18 -8.65 -3.76
C GLY A 26 13.07 -7.53 -3.24
N GLY A 27 12.47 -6.47 -2.69
CA GLY A 27 13.19 -5.37 -2.06
C GLY A 27 14.01 -5.82 -0.85
N ILE A 28 13.42 -6.62 0.05
CA ILE A 28 14.13 -7.16 1.22
C ILE A 28 15.32 -8.02 0.77
N ARG A 29 15.14 -8.87 -0.25
CA ARG A 29 16.24 -9.67 -0.82
C ARG A 29 17.34 -8.79 -1.40
N ALA A 30 16.98 -7.76 -2.18
CA ALA A 30 17.95 -6.85 -2.76
C ALA A 30 18.76 -6.11 -1.68
N ALA A 31 18.14 -5.74 -0.56
CA ALA A 31 18.84 -5.15 0.58
C ALA A 31 19.80 -6.16 1.23
N ALA A 32 19.34 -7.41 1.44
CA ALA A 32 20.17 -8.47 2.01
C ALA A 32 21.39 -8.82 1.14
N ASP A 33 21.23 -8.70 -0.18
CA ASP A 33 22.28 -8.96 -1.17
C ASP A 33 23.16 -7.71 -1.43
N GLY A 34 22.90 -6.59 -0.71
CA GLY A 34 23.68 -5.35 -0.82
C GLY A 34 23.46 -4.56 -2.11
N LEU A 35 22.42 -4.89 -2.89
CA LEU A 35 22.11 -4.24 -4.17
C LEU A 35 21.37 -2.90 -3.99
N VAL A 36 20.74 -2.71 -2.83
CA VAL A 36 20.14 -1.45 -2.40
C VAL A 36 20.50 -1.17 -0.95
N ASP A 37 20.74 0.10 -0.61
CA ASP A 37 21.02 0.49 0.78
C ASP A 37 19.78 0.38 1.67
N ILE A 38 18.61 0.72 1.12
CA ILE A 38 17.33 0.77 1.84
C ILE A 38 16.24 0.18 0.94
N ALA A 39 15.49 -0.78 1.47
CA ALA A 39 14.29 -1.33 0.87
C ALA A 39 13.03 -0.78 1.56
N LEU A 40 11.96 -0.62 0.80
CA LEU A 40 10.63 -0.36 1.33
C LEU A 40 9.81 -1.65 1.29
N SER A 41 9.29 -2.08 2.44
CA SER A 41 8.50 -3.31 2.56
C SER A 41 7.10 -3.02 3.09
N GLY A 42 6.07 -3.53 2.42
CA GLY A 42 4.68 -3.48 2.89
C GLY A 42 4.34 -4.49 3.99
N ARG A 43 5.33 -5.24 4.48
CA ARG A 43 5.20 -6.19 5.60
C ARG A 43 6.40 -6.11 6.53
N PRO A 44 6.28 -6.51 7.81
CA PRO A 44 7.43 -6.64 8.68
C PRO A 44 8.40 -7.71 8.18
N LEU A 45 9.64 -7.63 8.68
CA LEU A 45 10.64 -8.68 8.47
C LEU A 45 10.20 -9.98 9.17
N SER A 46 10.42 -11.10 8.49
CA SER A 46 10.31 -12.42 9.09
C SER A 46 11.48 -12.67 10.06
N ALA A 47 11.34 -13.67 10.94
CA ALA A 47 12.41 -14.10 11.83
C ALA A 47 13.68 -14.51 11.08
N ALA A 48 13.53 -15.17 9.93
CA ALA A 48 14.66 -15.57 9.08
C ALA A 48 15.38 -14.37 8.45
N GLU A 49 14.64 -13.37 7.98
CA GLU A 49 15.22 -12.13 7.44
C GLU A 49 15.97 -11.34 8.53
N THR A 50 15.41 -11.25 9.74
CA THR A 50 16.07 -10.63 10.90
C THR A 50 17.33 -11.39 11.32
N ALA A 51 17.27 -12.73 11.34
CA ALA A 51 18.42 -13.59 11.66
C ALA A 51 19.56 -13.46 10.64
N ARG A 52 19.24 -13.13 9.38
CA ARG A 52 20.23 -12.83 8.34
C ARG A 52 20.93 -11.48 8.54
N GLY A 53 20.46 -10.61 9.43
CA GLY A 53 21.06 -9.31 9.71
C GLY A 53 20.32 -8.12 9.10
N LEU A 54 19.10 -8.32 8.57
CA LEU A 54 18.22 -7.22 8.19
C LEU A 54 17.61 -6.57 9.43
N ARG A 55 17.38 -5.26 9.36
CA ARG A 55 16.75 -4.47 10.42
C ARG A 55 15.75 -3.49 9.82
N MET A 56 14.71 -3.16 10.59
CA MET A 56 13.79 -2.09 10.24
C MET A 56 14.24 -0.80 10.95
N ALA A 57 14.35 0.30 10.21
CA ALA A 57 14.77 1.61 10.74
C ALA A 57 13.60 2.56 11.04
N GLY A 58 12.39 2.11 10.76
CA GLY A 58 11.14 2.86 10.97
C GLY A 58 10.08 2.44 9.96
N ALA A 59 8.90 3.03 10.09
CA ALA A 59 7.80 2.83 9.18
C ALA A 59 7.16 4.16 8.75
N ILE A 60 6.52 4.14 7.60
CA ILE A 60 5.57 5.14 7.15
C ILE A 60 4.20 4.48 7.17
N ARG A 61 3.20 5.16 7.71
CA ARG A 61 1.83 4.66 7.77
C ARG A 61 0.95 5.40 6.78
N THR A 62 0.07 4.70 6.09
CA THR A 62 -0.91 5.29 5.15
C THR A 62 -2.25 4.55 5.26
N PRO A 63 -3.40 5.20 5.02
CA PRO A 63 -4.67 4.49 4.94
C PRO A 63 -4.61 3.39 3.89
N TYR A 64 -5.02 2.18 4.29
CA TYR A 64 -5.31 1.11 3.34
C TYR A 64 -6.75 1.29 2.88
N VAL A 65 -6.95 1.50 1.58
CA VAL A 65 -8.22 1.97 1.01
C VAL A 65 -8.78 0.97 0.03
N PHE A 66 -10.09 1.08 -0.20
CA PHE A 66 -10.73 0.45 -1.34
C PHE A 66 -11.08 1.52 -2.36
N ALA A 67 -10.84 1.20 -3.64
CA ALA A 67 -11.06 2.11 -4.75
C ALA A 67 -11.83 1.43 -5.87
N THR A 68 -12.53 2.24 -6.67
CA THR A 68 -13.41 1.77 -7.74
C THR A 68 -13.48 2.76 -8.89
N SER A 69 -13.74 2.26 -10.10
CA SER A 69 -14.12 3.08 -11.26
C SER A 69 -15.59 3.47 -11.27
N HIS A 70 -16.41 2.98 -10.33
CA HIS A 70 -17.79 3.42 -10.19
C HIS A 70 -17.83 4.93 -9.86
N PRO A 71 -18.62 5.75 -10.57
CA PRO A 71 -18.51 7.21 -10.49
C PRO A 71 -18.97 7.79 -9.14
N ALA A 72 -19.90 7.12 -8.46
CA ALA A 72 -20.44 7.54 -7.18
C ALA A 72 -20.61 6.33 -6.23
N PRO A 73 -19.51 5.75 -5.72
CA PRO A 73 -19.63 4.56 -4.90
C PRO A 73 -20.29 4.88 -3.56
N PRO A 74 -21.20 4.02 -3.06
CA PRO A 74 -21.73 4.18 -1.72
C PRO A 74 -20.64 3.89 -0.68
N SER A 75 -20.89 4.30 0.56
CA SER A 75 -20.13 3.73 1.67
C SER A 75 -20.37 2.22 1.76
N MET A 76 -19.35 1.47 2.14
CA MET A 76 -19.44 0.03 2.42
C MET A 76 -19.10 -0.27 3.88
N THR A 77 -19.56 -1.42 4.37
CA THR A 77 -19.02 -2.00 5.62
C THR A 77 -17.86 -2.95 5.29
N PRO A 78 -17.00 -3.27 6.27
CA PRO A 78 -15.97 -4.32 6.13
C PRO A 78 -16.54 -5.63 5.56
N GLU A 79 -17.71 -6.05 6.05
CA GLU A 79 -18.38 -7.30 5.65
C GLU A 79 -18.88 -7.22 4.20
N ALA A 80 -19.37 -6.05 3.76
CA ALA A 80 -19.78 -5.84 2.38
C ALA A 80 -18.60 -5.94 1.41
N ILE A 81 -17.42 -5.44 1.81
CA ILE A 81 -16.19 -5.58 1.04
C ILE A 81 -15.80 -7.06 0.92
N VAL A 82 -15.78 -7.81 2.03
CA VAL A 82 -15.50 -9.26 2.01
C VAL A 82 -16.50 -10.00 1.12
N ALA A 83 -17.79 -9.68 1.22
CA ALA A 83 -18.84 -10.26 0.40
C ALA A 83 -18.66 -9.98 -1.09
N ALA A 84 -18.13 -8.80 -1.47
CA ALA A 84 -17.83 -8.47 -2.86
C ALA A 84 -16.69 -9.35 -3.43
N PHE A 85 -15.66 -9.62 -2.61
CA PHE A 85 -14.61 -10.57 -2.98
C PHE A 85 -15.14 -12.01 -3.04
N GLN A 86 -16.13 -12.39 -2.24
CA GLN A 86 -16.65 -13.76 -2.23
C GLN A 86 -17.71 -14.04 -3.31
N SER A 87 -18.63 -13.11 -3.52
CA SER A 87 -19.82 -13.33 -4.35
C SER A 87 -19.59 -12.82 -5.78
N PRO A 88 -19.70 -13.67 -6.81
CA PRO A 88 -19.66 -13.17 -8.18
C PRO A 88 -20.87 -12.29 -8.49
N ARG A 89 -22.01 -12.43 -7.78
CA ARG A 89 -23.28 -11.76 -8.10
C ARG A 89 -23.51 -10.44 -7.38
N MET A 90 -22.50 -9.87 -6.75
CA MET A 90 -22.68 -8.60 -6.05
C MET A 90 -22.74 -7.43 -7.05
N ASN A 91 -23.67 -6.51 -6.80
CA ASN A 91 -23.93 -5.35 -7.64
C ASN A 91 -23.75 -4.07 -6.82
N TRP A 92 -23.40 -2.99 -7.52
CA TRP A 92 -23.57 -1.63 -7.05
C TRP A 92 -25.07 -1.30 -6.91
N PRO A 93 -25.45 -0.24 -6.16
CA PRO A 93 -26.85 0.13 -5.98
C PRO A 93 -27.60 0.44 -7.28
N ASP A 94 -26.90 0.87 -8.32
CA ASP A 94 -27.45 1.12 -9.66
C ASP A 94 -27.69 -0.17 -10.49
N GLY A 95 -27.38 -1.34 -9.92
CA GLY A 95 -27.52 -2.65 -10.54
C GLY A 95 -26.31 -3.08 -11.38
N SER A 96 -25.32 -2.21 -11.59
CA SER A 96 -24.08 -2.58 -12.28
C SER A 96 -23.25 -3.57 -11.45
N ARG A 97 -22.43 -4.39 -12.11
CA ARG A 97 -21.66 -5.44 -11.42
C ARG A 97 -20.45 -4.89 -10.71
N ILE A 98 -20.20 -5.36 -9.49
CA ILE A 98 -18.91 -5.18 -8.81
C ILE A 98 -17.92 -6.14 -9.43
N LYS A 99 -16.79 -5.62 -9.92
CA LYS A 99 -15.76 -6.43 -10.60
C LYS A 99 -14.43 -6.32 -9.87
N VAL A 100 -14.06 -7.38 -9.17
CA VAL A 100 -12.82 -7.41 -8.38
C VAL A 100 -11.60 -7.62 -9.28
N VAL A 101 -10.51 -6.92 -9.01
CA VAL A 101 -9.18 -7.24 -9.57
C VAL A 101 -8.35 -7.92 -8.48
N LEU A 102 -7.77 -9.07 -8.81
CA LEU A 102 -6.93 -9.83 -7.89
C LEU A 102 -5.46 -9.43 -7.98
N ARG A 103 -4.71 -9.79 -6.94
CA ARG A 103 -3.25 -9.66 -6.83
C ARG A 103 -2.61 -11.03 -6.69
N PRO A 104 -1.33 -11.25 -7.08
CA PRO A 104 -0.60 -12.48 -6.81
C PRO A 104 -0.68 -12.85 -5.33
N ARG A 105 -0.80 -14.15 -5.01
CA ARG A 105 -0.98 -14.63 -3.62
C ARG A 105 0.11 -14.14 -2.67
N ALA A 106 1.33 -14.02 -3.17
CA ALA A 106 2.49 -13.60 -2.39
C ALA A 106 2.57 -12.07 -2.15
N GLU A 107 1.65 -11.29 -2.70
CA GLU A 107 1.64 -9.85 -2.53
C GLU A 107 1.18 -9.47 -1.09
N SER A 108 1.91 -8.53 -0.48
CA SER A 108 1.75 -8.08 0.91
C SER A 108 0.41 -7.42 1.23
N ASP A 109 -0.22 -6.70 0.30
CA ASP A 109 -1.56 -6.12 0.47
C ASP A 109 -2.64 -7.17 0.69
N ASN A 110 -2.48 -8.39 0.17
CA ASN A 110 -3.39 -9.47 0.56
C ASN A 110 -3.29 -9.75 2.07
N GLN A 111 -2.07 -9.76 2.63
CA GLN A 111 -1.87 -9.98 4.06
C GLN A 111 -2.44 -8.82 4.90
N VAL A 112 -2.23 -7.59 4.44
CA VAL A 112 -2.83 -6.39 5.05
C VAL A 112 -4.36 -6.49 5.04
N MET A 113 -4.95 -6.79 3.88
CA MET A 113 -6.39 -6.91 3.72
C MET A 113 -6.97 -8.05 4.58
N ILE A 114 -6.28 -9.19 4.67
CA ILE A 114 -6.66 -10.32 5.54
C ILE A 114 -6.61 -9.93 7.02
N ALA A 115 -5.58 -9.21 7.46
CA ALA A 115 -5.44 -8.77 8.84
C ALA A 115 -6.51 -7.74 9.22
N LEU A 116 -6.92 -6.90 8.26
CA LEU A 116 -7.88 -5.82 8.45
C LEU A 116 -9.34 -6.27 8.36
N LEU A 117 -9.64 -7.30 7.57
CA LEU A 117 -11.01 -7.70 7.24
C LEU A 117 -11.24 -9.19 7.57
N PRO A 118 -11.93 -9.49 8.69
CA PRO A 118 -12.28 -10.85 9.06
C PRO A 118 -13.01 -11.58 7.93
N GLY A 119 -12.54 -12.79 7.59
CA GLY A 119 -13.11 -13.60 6.50
C GLY A 119 -12.55 -13.32 5.11
N MET A 120 -11.70 -12.30 4.93
CA MET A 120 -11.13 -11.96 3.63
C MET A 120 -10.23 -13.06 3.05
N ASP A 121 -9.53 -13.84 3.88
CA ASP A 121 -8.68 -14.94 3.39
C ASP A 121 -9.49 -15.97 2.58
N ALA A 122 -10.61 -16.44 3.17
CA ALA A 122 -11.53 -17.34 2.49
C ALA A 122 -12.18 -16.69 1.24
N ALA A 123 -12.49 -15.39 1.31
CA ALA A 123 -13.05 -14.65 0.18
C ALA A 123 -12.05 -14.55 -0.99
N LEU A 124 -10.77 -14.27 -0.72
CA LEU A 124 -9.71 -14.26 -1.73
C LEU A 124 -9.50 -15.65 -2.33
N ASP A 125 -9.52 -16.71 -1.52
CA ASP A 125 -9.41 -18.08 -2.01
C ASP A 125 -10.59 -18.48 -2.89
N ALA A 126 -11.82 -18.10 -2.53
CA ALA A 126 -12.99 -18.27 -3.37
C ALA A 126 -12.86 -17.46 -4.67
N ALA A 127 -12.39 -16.21 -4.58
CA ALA A 127 -12.19 -15.35 -5.73
C ALA A 127 -11.18 -15.93 -6.72
N ARG A 128 -10.09 -16.54 -6.25
CA ARG A 128 -9.06 -17.15 -7.12
C ARG A 128 -9.53 -18.37 -7.88
N ARG A 129 -10.64 -19.00 -7.48
CA ARG A 129 -11.26 -20.11 -8.23
C ARG A 129 -12.13 -19.64 -9.38
N ARG A 130 -12.35 -18.32 -9.51
CA ARG A 130 -13.10 -17.69 -10.59
C ARG A 130 -12.15 -17.31 -11.73
N PRO A 131 -12.10 -18.09 -12.84
CA PRO A 131 -11.13 -17.86 -13.92
C PRO A 131 -11.39 -16.56 -14.69
N GLU A 132 -12.58 -15.97 -14.57
CA GLU A 132 -12.95 -14.71 -15.20
C GLU A 132 -12.35 -13.48 -14.51
N LEU A 133 -11.81 -13.61 -13.29
CA LEU A 133 -11.25 -12.47 -12.58
C LEU A 133 -9.82 -12.15 -13.03
N PRO A 134 -9.54 -10.89 -13.40
CA PRO A 134 -8.19 -10.49 -13.75
C PRO A 134 -7.28 -10.52 -12.52
N THR A 135 -6.00 -10.82 -12.74
CA THR A 135 -4.95 -10.70 -11.72
C THR A 135 -3.91 -9.70 -12.20
N ALA A 136 -3.82 -8.56 -11.54
CA ALA A 136 -2.84 -7.52 -11.82
C ALA A 136 -1.51 -7.82 -11.12
N ALA A 137 -0.37 -7.66 -11.80
CA ALA A 137 0.94 -8.00 -11.26
C ALA A 137 1.53 -6.94 -10.32
N THR A 138 1.38 -5.65 -10.65
CA THR A 138 1.94 -4.51 -9.90
C THR A 138 0.87 -3.53 -9.42
N ASP A 139 1.16 -2.70 -8.41
CA ASP A 139 0.15 -1.79 -7.85
C ASP A 139 -0.41 -0.85 -8.92
N GLN A 140 0.44 -0.50 -9.89
CA GLN A 140 0.11 0.27 -11.07
C GLN A 140 -0.82 -0.50 -12.01
N ASP A 141 -0.50 -1.75 -12.35
CA ASP A 141 -1.39 -2.60 -13.16
C ASP A 141 -2.76 -2.78 -12.50
N ASN A 142 -2.81 -2.83 -11.16
CA ASN A 142 -4.06 -2.99 -10.42
C ASN A 142 -4.95 -1.76 -10.57
N ALA A 143 -4.37 -0.57 -10.46
CA ALA A 143 -5.08 0.69 -10.68
C ALA A 143 -5.49 0.86 -12.15
N ASP A 144 -4.62 0.55 -13.10
CA ASP A 144 -4.89 0.64 -14.54
C ASP A 144 -6.02 -0.31 -14.94
N MET A 145 -5.95 -1.59 -14.55
CA MET A 145 -7.03 -2.55 -14.80
C MET A 145 -8.34 -2.13 -14.12
N ALA A 146 -8.28 -1.54 -12.92
CA ALA A 146 -9.48 -1.06 -12.23
C ALA A 146 -10.15 0.09 -12.97
N LEU A 147 -9.38 0.99 -13.60
CA LEU A 147 -9.93 2.09 -14.41
C LEU A 147 -10.65 1.56 -15.66
N ASP A 148 -10.01 0.63 -16.38
CA ASP A 148 -10.58 0.04 -17.59
C ASP A 148 -11.82 -0.82 -17.29
N LEU A 149 -11.87 -1.41 -16.10
CA LEU A 149 -12.94 -2.28 -15.66
C LEU A 149 -14.06 -1.47 -15.00
N GLY A 150 -15.03 -0.99 -15.77
CA GLY A 150 -16.18 -0.24 -15.24
C GLY A 150 -16.90 -0.98 -14.10
N GLY A 151 -17.03 -0.33 -12.94
CA GLY A 151 -17.58 -0.91 -11.71
C GLY A 151 -16.58 -1.74 -10.90
N SER A 152 -15.28 -1.47 -11.03
CA SER A 152 -14.22 -2.26 -10.39
C SER A 152 -14.23 -2.18 -8.87
N LEU A 153 -13.54 -3.10 -8.18
CA LEU A 153 -13.22 -2.99 -6.76
C LEU A 153 -11.80 -3.50 -6.53
N ILE A 154 -10.95 -2.64 -5.97
CA ILE A 154 -9.56 -2.97 -5.62
C ILE A 154 -9.21 -2.49 -4.22
N GLY A 155 -8.27 -3.19 -3.57
CA GLY A 155 -7.51 -2.65 -2.44
C GLY A 155 -6.29 -1.87 -2.93
N ALA A 156 -5.95 -0.78 -2.25
CA ALA A 156 -4.80 0.08 -2.56
C ALA A 156 -4.36 0.89 -1.33
N THR A 157 -3.39 1.79 -1.49
CA THR A 157 -3.06 2.80 -0.48
C THR A 157 -3.54 4.18 -0.88
N LEU A 158 -3.92 5.01 0.10
CA LEU A 158 -4.25 6.42 -0.17
C LEU A 158 -3.08 7.14 -0.86
N THR A 159 -1.86 6.85 -0.42
CA THR A 159 -0.65 7.43 -0.99
C THR A 159 -0.50 7.15 -2.48
N GLN A 160 -0.80 5.93 -2.94
CA GLN A 160 -0.79 5.63 -4.37
C GLN A 160 -1.81 6.50 -5.12
N MET A 161 -3.04 6.60 -4.60
CA MET A 161 -4.11 7.36 -5.25
C MET A 161 -3.75 8.84 -5.40
N LEU A 162 -3.16 9.43 -4.36
CA LEU A 162 -2.74 10.83 -4.36
C LEU A 162 -1.51 11.08 -5.24
N MET A 163 -0.47 10.25 -5.11
CA MET A 163 0.83 10.50 -5.74
C MET A 163 0.92 10.07 -7.19
N GLU A 164 0.07 9.14 -7.61
CA GLU A 164 -0.04 8.75 -9.01
C GLU A 164 -1.25 9.40 -9.69
N HIS A 165 -1.97 10.29 -8.99
CA HIS A 165 -3.16 10.99 -9.47
C HIS A 165 -4.18 10.03 -10.11
N ARG A 166 -4.45 8.90 -9.43
CA ARG A 166 -5.33 7.85 -9.98
C ARG A 166 -6.77 8.33 -10.02
N ASP A 167 -7.41 8.19 -11.18
CA ASP A 167 -8.81 8.55 -11.39
C ASP A 167 -9.78 7.48 -10.85
N LEU A 168 -9.54 6.97 -9.65
CA LEU A 168 -10.40 6.00 -8.96
C LEU A 168 -11.07 6.65 -7.75
N ARG A 169 -12.28 6.22 -7.43
CA ARG A 169 -13.10 6.79 -6.35
C ARG A 169 -12.84 5.95 -5.11
N LEU A 170 -12.46 6.62 -4.03
CA LEU A 170 -12.27 5.97 -2.74
C LEU A 170 -13.63 5.61 -2.15
N ILE A 171 -13.75 4.39 -1.63
CA ILE A 171 -14.95 3.90 -0.99
C ILE A 171 -14.89 4.25 0.50
N PRO A 172 -15.82 5.07 1.02
CA PRO A 172 -15.93 5.27 2.47
C PRO A 172 -16.25 3.96 3.17
N ILE A 173 -15.64 3.72 4.32
CA ILE A 173 -15.94 2.53 5.14
C ILE A 173 -16.69 2.99 6.38
N ASN A 174 -17.87 2.41 6.62
CA ASN A 174 -18.77 2.81 7.72
C ASN A 174 -19.04 4.32 7.76
N GLY A 175 -19.18 4.95 6.60
CA GLY A 175 -19.41 6.39 6.43
C GLY A 175 -18.15 7.25 6.53
N VAL A 176 -16.97 6.68 6.79
CA VAL A 176 -15.73 7.43 6.97
C VAL A 176 -14.91 7.43 5.68
N THR A 177 -14.66 8.63 5.16
CA THR A 177 -13.76 8.83 4.02
C THR A 177 -12.30 8.57 4.45
N PRO A 178 -11.53 7.75 3.71
CA PRO A 178 -10.13 7.51 4.02
C PRO A 178 -9.29 8.76 3.76
N THR A 179 -8.80 9.37 4.84
CA THR A 179 -7.83 10.48 4.78
C THR A 179 -6.72 10.23 5.80
N ALA A 180 -5.57 10.89 5.62
CA ALA A 180 -4.49 10.84 6.62
C ALA A 180 -4.97 11.38 7.98
N GLU A 181 -5.86 12.37 7.99
CA GLU A 181 -6.47 12.89 9.21
C GLU A 181 -7.42 11.90 9.88
N ALA A 182 -8.30 11.24 9.12
CA ALA A 182 -9.21 10.23 9.67
C ALA A 182 -8.43 9.03 10.24
N LEU A 183 -7.30 8.67 9.63
CA LEU A 183 -6.39 7.69 10.18
C LEU A 183 -5.71 8.19 11.47
N ARG A 184 -5.22 9.44 11.49
CA ARG A 184 -4.56 10.05 12.66
C ARG A 184 -5.50 10.14 13.87
N SER A 185 -6.79 10.42 13.65
CA SER A 185 -7.80 10.47 14.71
C SER A 185 -8.33 9.09 15.13
N GLY A 186 -8.03 8.04 14.36
CA GLY A 186 -8.55 6.69 14.57
C GLY A 186 -9.97 6.47 14.01
N ALA A 187 -10.58 7.48 13.39
CA ALA A 187 -11.90 7.34 12.75
C ALA A 187 -11.86 6.36 11.56
N TYR A 188 -10.73 6.29 10.85
CA TYR A 188 -10.47 5.31 9.79
C TYR A 188 -9.34 4.35 10.21
N PRO A 189 -9.67 3.17 10.77
CA PRO A 189 -8.67 2.29 11.40
C PRO A 189 -7.90 1.41 10.41
N PHE A 190 -8.22 1.45 9.11
CA PHE A 190 -7.59 0.62 8.09
C PHE A 190 -6.29 1.26 7.61
N ALA A 191 -5.16 0.66 7.96
CA ALA A 191 -3.84 1.21 7.70
C ALA A 191 -2.89 0.16 7.14
N LYS A 192 -1.94 0.63 6.34
CA LYS A 192 -0.76 -0.13 5.91
C LYS A 192 0.49 0.57 6.39
N ASP A 193 1.40 -0.23 6.95
CA ASP A 193 2.75 0.22 7.28
C ASP A 193 3.73 -0.14 6.15
N LEU A 194 4.57 0.82 5.80
CA LEU A 194 5.65 0.70 4.82
C LEU A 194 6.97 0.81 5.59
N HIS A 195 7.64 -0.32 5.79
CA HIS A 195 8.84 -0.44 6.61
C HIS A 195 10.10 -0.12 5.81
N LEU A 196 10.95 0.72 6.39
CA LEU A 196 12.30 0.97 5.89
C LEU A 196 13.21 -0.13 6.39
N VAL A 197 13.75 -0.92 5.47
CA VAL A 197 14.60 -2.07 5.77
C VAL A 197 16.00 -1.80 5.27
N HIS A 198 17.01 -2.08 6.09
CA HIS A 198 18.42 -2.08 5.69
C HIS A 198 19.10 -3.36 6.14
N PHE A 199 20.23 -3.67 5.52
CA PHE A 199 21.08 -4.80 5.88
C PHE A 199 22.28 -4.35 6.69
N GLN A 200 22.57 -5.05 7.78
CA GLN A 200 23.74 -4.80 8.64
C GLN A 200 23.83 -3.32 9.06
N VAL A 201 25.05 -2.82 9.27
CA VAL A 201 25.31 -1.41 9.53
C VAL A 201 25.13 -0.63 8.22
N PRO A 202 24.14 0.28 8.13
CA PRO A 202 23.87 1.04 6.91
C PRO A 202 24.99 2.07 6.65
N SER A 203 25.19 2.41 5.37
CA SER A 203 26.15 3.43 4.94
C SER A 203 25.81 4.82 5.52
N GLU A 204 26.79 5.71 5.66
CA GLU A 204 26.55 7.08 6.14
C GLU A 204 25.48 7.83 5.32
N PRO A 205 25.47 7.77 3.97
CA PRO A 205 24.38 8.33 3.16
C PRO A 205 23.00 7.74 3.49
N ALA A 206 22.91 6.42 3.69
CA ALA A 206 21.66 5.77 4.06
C ALA A 206 21.17 6.21 5.44
N VAL A 207 22.08 6.32 6.42
CA VAL A 207 21.77 6.88 7.76
C VAL A 207 21.28 8.32 7.65
N ALA A 208 21.93 9.14 6.83
CA ALA A 208 21.53 10.53 6.62
C ALA A 208 20.13 10.62 5.99
N PHE A 209 19.82 9.76 5.00
CA PHE A 209 18.50 9.71 4.38
C PHE A 209 17.42 9.27 5.37
N MET A 210 17.65 8.19 6.13
CA MET A 210 16.71 7.73 7.17
C MET A 210 16.48 8.78 8.26
N ARG A 211 17.50 9.57 8.60
CA ARG A 211 17.36 10.71 9.53
C ARG A 211 16.54 11.84 8.89
N PHE A 212 16.79 12.16 7.63
CA PHE A 212 16.03 13.17 6.91
C PHE A 212 14.55 12.82 6.83
N MET A 213 14.19 11.54 6.64
CA MET A 213 12.80 11.08 6.62
C MET A 213 12.03 11.37 7.92
N ARG A 214 12.72 11.63 9.04
CA ARG A 214 12.14 12.04 10.33
C ARG A 214 12.15 13.55 10.56
N SER A 215 12.65 14.34 9.62
CA SER A 215 12.71 15.79 9.73
C SER A 215 11.33 16.44 9.49
N PRO A 216 11.08 17.66 10.01
CA PRO A 216 9.81 18.36 9.77
C PRO A 216 9.47 18.53 8.28
N GLU A 217 10.49 18.75 7.44
CA GLU A 217 10.35 18.88 5.99
C GLU A 217 9.86 17.58 5.35
N ALA A 218 10.49 16.45 5.66
CA ALA A 218 10.06 15.14 5.17
C ALA A 218 8.67 14.76 5.70
N ILE A 219 8.35 15.12 6.95
CA ILE A 219 7.02 14.91 7.53
C ILE A 219 5.97 15.72 6.76
N GLY A 220 6.28 16.96 6.37
CA GLY A 220 5.41 17.76 5.49
C GLY A 220 5.11 17.04 4.18
N LEU A 221 6.16 16.55 3.49
CA LEU A 221 6.02 15.80 2.24
C LEU A 221 5.25 14.47 2.42
N LEU A 222 5.44 13.79 3.55
CA LEU A 222 4.67 12.59 3.87
C LEU A 222 3.19 12.92 4.05
N ASN A 223 2.86 13.99 4.77
CA ASN A 223 1.47 14.42 4.98
C ASN A 223 0.78 14.78 3.65
N GLU A 224 1.46 15.49 2.76
CA GLU A 224 0.98 15.80 1.40
C GLU A 224 0.72 14.52 0.58
N ALA A 225 1.54 13.48 0.79
CA ALA A 225 1.38 12.17 0.19
C ALA A 225 0.34 11.27 0.90
N GLY A 226 -0.47 11.81 1.83
CA GLY A 226 -1.45 11.04 2.60
C GLY A 226 -0.84 10.03 3.58
N CYS A 227 0.43 10.20 3.92
CA CYS A 227 1.15 9.38 4.88
C CYS A 227 1.26 10.07 6.25
N LEU A 228 1.47 9.25 7.28
CA LEU A 228 1.86 9.64 8.62
C LEU A 228 3.20 8.96 8.95
N PRO A 229 4.02 9.55 9.84
CA PRO A 229 5.11 8.80 10.46
C PRO A 229 4.56 7.56 11.18
N GLY A 230 5.14 6.40 10.90
CA GLY A 230 4.79 5.15 11.60
C GLY A 230 5.43 5.08 12.99
N ALA A 231 4.93 4.17 13.83
CA ALA A 231 5.59 3.87 15.10
C ALA A 231 6.95 3.19 14.86
N ASN A 232 7.91 3.45 15.75
CA ASN A 232 9.21 2.76 15.79
C ASN A 232 9.10 1.39 16.43
#